data_AF-A0AAE0TAF7-F1
#
_entry.id   AF-A0AAE0TAF7-F1
#
_cell.length_a   1.000
_cell.length_b   1.000
_cell.length_c   1.000
_cell.angle_alpha   90.00
_cell.angle_beta   90.00
_cell.angle_gamma   90.00
#
_symmetry.space_group_name_H-M   'P 1'
#
loop_
_entity.id
_entity.type
_entity.pdbx_description
1 polymer ?
#
loop_
_entity_poly.entity_id
_entity_poly.type
_entity_poly.pdbx_seq_one_letter_code
_entity_poly.pdbx_strand_id
1 'polypeptide(L)'
;MEKLRCISRVEMTSSSRCAGKLALVTVEERGIGLGTDEALHKHGAKVIALSKNEENMLNLRKDYSEITTVPVNVGDWKATKDAIECLSTSAIQMLTEVPACELGPQRIRVNGINPGTVNTDMLKMYGEEGISLITERTPLGRIGKDSETVNGILYLLSDESSYENGHSLVIDGFVIKS
;
A
#
# COMPACT_ATOMS: atom_id res chain seq x y z
N MET A 1 -22.19 -31.41 -21.82
CA MET A 1 -22.08 -30.74 -20.52
C MET A 1 -20.93 -31.39 -19.76
N GLU A 2 -19.71 -30.92 -20.01
CA GLU A 2 -18.52 -31.37 -19.28
C GLU A 2 -18.52 -30.77 -17.87
N LYS A 3 -18.32 -31.63 -16.88
CA LYS A 3 -18.18 -31.25 -15.47
C LYS A 3 -16.87 -30.47 -15.31
N LEU A 4 -16.97 -29.20 -14.93
CA LEU A 4 -15.87 -28.41 -14.37
C LEU A 4 -15.24 -29.21 -13.23
N ARG A 5 -14.05 -29.76 -13.47
CA ARG A 5 -13.25 -30.39 -12.42
C ARG A 5 -12.78 -29.30 -11.47
N CYS A 6 -13.19 -29.46 -10.21
CA CYS A 6 -12.74 -28.69 -9.06
C CYS A 6 -11.21 -28.59 -9.08
N ILE A 7 -10.69 -27.37 -9.11
CA ILE A 7 -9.27 -27.07 -8.93
C ILE A 7 -8.90 -27.64 -7.55
N SER A 8 -7.96 -28.57 -7.52
CA SER A 8 -7.45 -29.19 -6.30
C SER A 8 -7.05 -28.10 -5.31
N ARG A 9 -7.63 -28.15 -4.11
CA ARG A 9 -7.32 -27.27 -2.99
C ARG A 9 -5.83 -27.44 -2.68
N VAL A 10 -5.00 -26.49 -3.09
CA VAL A 10 -3.60 -26.44 -2.67
C VAL A 10 -3.64 -26.10 -1.18
N GLU A 11 -3.31 -27.06 -0.33
CA GLU A 11 -3.05 -26.80 1.09
C GLU A 11 -1.76 -25.99 1.18
N MET A 12 -1.91 -24.66 1.13
CA MET A 12 -0.83 -23.70 1.34
C MET A 12 -0.63 -23.52 2.85
N THR A 13 0.39 -24.15 3.43
CA THR A 13 0.84 -23.77 4.78
C THR A 13 1.48 -22.38 4.69
N SER A 14 0.83 -21.39 5.28
CA SER A 14 1.04 -19.95 5.11
C SER A 14 2.38 -19.38 5.62
N SER A 15 3.34 -20.20 6.05
CA SER A 15 4.44 -19.75 6.91
C SER A 15 5.69 -19.20 6.19
N SER A 16 5.78 -19.25 4.86
CA SER A 16 7.03 -18.93 4.14
C SER A 16 6.88 -18.13 2.85
N ARG A 17 5.79 -17.36 2.69
CA ARG A 17 5.44 -16.65 1.44
C ARG A 17 6.51 -15.67 0.93
N CYS A 18 7.41 -15.23 1.81
CA CYS A 18 8.45 -14.26 1.50
C CYS A 18 9.86 -14.77 1.83
N ALA A 19 10.03 -16.08 2.04
CA ALA A 19 11.32 -16.66 2.44
C ALA A 19 12.44 -16.34 1.43
N GLY A 20 13.58 -15.85 1.93
CA GLY A 20 14.75 -15.53 1.11
C GLY A 20 14.66 -14.20 0.34
N LYS A 21 13.55 -13.45 0.46
CA LYS A 21 13.39 -12.13 -0.15
C LYS A 21 13.90 -11.04 0.80
N LEU A 22 14.53 -10.00 0.23
CA LEU A 22 14.85 -8.76 0.94
C LEU A 22 13.72 -7.76 0.71
N ALA A 23 13.12 -7.24 1.78
CA ALA A 23 12.10 -6.21 1.72
C ALA A 23 12.63 -4.91 2.31
N LEU A 24 12.49 -3.82 1.56
CA LEU A 24 12.76 -2.46 2.00
C LEU A 24 11.43 -1.76 2.20
N VAL A 25 11.13 -1.31 3.42
CA VAL A 25 9.85 -0.70 3.77
C VAL A 25 10.11 0.73 4.25
N THR A 26 9.41 1.70 3.67
CA THR A 26 9.71 3.14 3.85
C THR A 26 8.81 3.85 4.86
N VAL A 27 8.02 3.12 5.68
CA VAL A 27 6.89 3.69 6.42
C VAL A 27 6.92 3.39 7.93
N GLU A 28 6.69 4.48 8.68
CA GLU A 28 6.59 4.76 10.13
C GLU A 28 6.31 3.60 11.11
N GLU A 29 6.83 3.75 12.34
CA GLU A 29 6.86 2.80 13.46
C GLU A 29 5.47 2.36 14.02
N ARG A 30 4.37 2.61 13.30
CA ARG A 30 2.98 2.32 13.69
C ARG A 30 2.10 1.97 12.49
N GLY A 31 0.91 1.42 12.77
CA GLY A 31 -0.14 1.20 11.77
C GLY A 31 0.24 0.19 10.69
N ILE A 32 -0.12 0.48 9.43
CA ILE A 32 0.06 -0.44 8.30
C ILE A 32 1.56 -0.73 8.04
N GLY A 33 2.44 0.28 8.23
CA GLY A 33 3.89 0.12 8.04
C GLY A 33 4.47 -0.92 8.98
N LEU A 34 4.27 -0.73 10.29
CA LEU A 34 4.66 -1.70 11.32
C LEU A 34 4.07 -3.10 11.08
N GLY A 35 2.76 -3.19 10.80
CA GLY A 35 2.12 -4.47 10.52
C GLY A 35 2.68 -5.17 9.28
N THR A 36 3.14 -4.41 8.29
CA THR A 36 3.82 -4.92 7.09
C THR A 36 5.19 -5.47 7.43
N ASP A 37 5.99 -4.75 8.21
CA ASP A 37 7.32 -5.20 8.66
C ASP A 37 7.23 -6.51 9.45
N GLU A 38 6.32 -6.57 10.43
CA GLU A 38 6.10 -7.77 11.24
C GLU A 38 5.66 -8.96 10.39
N ALA A 39 4.72 -8.72 9.46
CA ALA A 39 4.22 -9.76 8.59
C ALA A 39 5.31 -10.26 7.63
N LEU A 40 6.10 -9.38 7.04
CA LEU A 40 7.19 -9.76 6.15
C LEU A 40 8.24 -10.58 6.89
N HIS A 41 8.64 -10.15 8.08
CA HIS A 41 9.56 -10.89 8.93
C HIS A 41 9.01 -12.29 9.26
N LYS A 42 7.74 -12.38 9.68
CA LYS A 42 7.07 -13.65 10.00
C LYS A 42 6.99 -14.60 8.80
N HIS A 43 6.89 -14.06 7.59
CA HIS A 43 6.85 -14.85 6.35
C HIS A 43 8.24 -15.10 5.73
N GLY A 44 9.32 -14.83 6.48
CA GLY A 44 10.69 -15.23 6.13
C GLY A 44 11.46 -14.22 5.29
N ALA A 45 10.94 -13.01 5.10
CA ALA A 45 11.70 -11.94 4.47
C ALA A 45 12.76 -11.39 5.43
N LYS A 46 13.91 -10.99 4.87
CA LYS A 46 14.80 -10.06 5.55
C LYS A 46 14.21 -8.66 5.37
N VAL A 47 13.84 -8.01 6.47
CA VAL A 47 13.20 -6.68 6.43
C VAL A 47 14.24 -5.62 6.79
N ILE A 48 14.28 -4.55 5.99
CA ILE A 48 14.99 -3.31 6.28
C ILE A 48 13.93 -2.19 6.33
N ALA A 49 13.65 -1.70 7.53
CA ALA A 49 12.78 -0.54 7.71
C ALA A 49 13.59 0.75 7.51
N LEU A 50 13.03 1.71 6.77
CA LEU A 50 13.58 3.04 6.57
C LEU A 50 12.66 4.07 7.23
N SER A 51 13.24 4.90 8.11
CA SER A 51 12.56 6.01 8.79
C SER A 51 13.35 7.31 8.60
N LYS A 52 12.66 8.45 8.71
CA LYS A 52 13.20 9.80 8.43
C LYS A 52 13.95 10.44 9.60
N ASN A 53 14.14 9.73 10.71
CA ASN A 53 14.76 10.34 11.88
C ASN A 53 16.28 10.25 11.82
N GLU A 54 16.91 11.31 11.32
CA GLU A 54 18.03 11.99 11.98
C GLU A 54 18.21 13.37 11.32
N GLU A 55 18.34 14.40 12.16
CA GLU A 55 18.33 15.84 11.87
C GLU A 55 19.29 16.26 10.73
N ASN A 56 18.79 17.03 9.75
CA ASN A 56 19.46 17.56 8.54
C ASN A 56 19.79 16.51 7.46
N MET A 57 19.43 16.70 6.19
CA MET A 57 20.19 17.59 5.31
C MET A 57 19.39 17.91 4.04
N LEU A 58 18.90 19.15 4.00
CA LEU A 58 18.55 19.88 2.80
C LEU A 58 19.85 20.29 2.08
N ASN A 59 20.04 19.87 0.83
CA ASN A 59 20.55 20.69 -0.27
C ASN A 59 20.85 19.81 -1.50
N LEU A 60 19.84 19.57 -2.36
CA LEU A 60 20.04 18.99 -3.70
C LEU A 60 18.79 19.24 -4.57
N ARG A 61 18.52 20.50 -4.91
CA ARG A 61 17.49 20.89 -5.90
C ARG A 61 17.85 22.22 -6.59
N LYS A 62 18.87 22.24 -7.44
CA LYS A 62 19.19 23.45 -8.21
C LYS A 62 19.15 23.35 -9.74
N ASP A 63 18.92 22.18 -10.36
CA ASP A 63 19.31 22.05 -11.78
C ASP A 63 18.23 21.70 -12.83
N TYR A 64 16.91 21.66 -12.54
CA TYR A 64 15.92 21.28 -13.58
C TYR A 64 14.65 22.15 -13.60
N SER A 65 14.52 23.01 -14.62
CA SER A 65 13.47 24.04 -14.78
C SER A 65 12.18 23.58 -15.48
N GLU A 66 12.08 22.31 -15.89
CA GLU A 66 10.87 21.76 -16.54
C GLU A 66 10.10 20.76 -15.66
N ILE A 67 10.56 20.53 -14.42
CA ILE A 67 9.89 19.63 -13.48
C ILE A 67 9.03 20.46 -12.53
N THR A 68 7.71 20.26 -12.57
CA THR A 68 6.82 20.75 -11.52
C THR A 68 7.10 19.93 -10.26
N THR A 69 7.90 20.50 -9.36
CA THR A 69 8.13 19.89 -8.05
C THR A 69 7.05 20.36 -7.09
N VAL A 70 6.21 19.45 -6.60
CA VAL A 70 5.33 19.74 -5.46
C VAL A 70 6.11 19.42 -4.19
N PRO A 71 6.46 20.41 -3.35
CA PRO A 71 7.15 20.16 -2.09
C PRO A 71 6.17 19.53 -1.10
N VAL A 72 6.18 18.20 -1.01
CA VAL A 72 5.37 17.46 -0.04
C VAL A 72 6.23 17.12 1.17
N ASN A 73 5.99 17.81 2.29
CA ASN A 73 6.48 17.36 3.58
C ASN A 73 5.45 16.41 4.19
N VAL A 74 5.72 15.11 4.15
CA VAL A 74 4.81 14.06 4.67
C VAL A 74 4.45 14.26 6.16
N GLY A 75 5.27 14.99 6.93
CA GLY A 75 4.96 15.34 8.32
C GLY A 75 3.91 16.46 8.47
N ASP A 76 3.61 17.20 7.40
CA ASP A 76 2.49 18.14 7.31
C ASP A 76 1.39 17.50 6.47
N TRP A 77 0.51 16.76 7.13
CA TRP A 77 -0.58 16.03 6.48
C TRP A 77 -1.54 16.95 5.73
N LYS A 78 -1.74 18.18 6.21
CA LYS A 78 -2.65 19.13 5.55
C LYS A 78 -2.06 19.60 4.23
N ALA A 79 -0.82 20.08 4.23
CA ALA A 79 -0.14 20.50 3.01
C ALA A 79 0.05 19.33 2.03
N THR A 80 0.33 18.13 2.55
CA THR A 80 0.44 16.89 1.75
C THR A 80 -0.88 16.54 1.08
N LYS A 81 -1.98 16.60 1.83
CA LYS A 81 -3.32 16.32 1.31
C LYS A 81 -3.70 17.33 0.23
N ASP A 82 -3.57 18.63 0.48
CA ASP A 82 -3.89 19.68 -0.50
C ASP A 82 -3.06 19.53 -1.79
N ALA A 83 -1.79 19.15 -1.66
CA ALA A 83 -0.87 18.88 -2.75
C ALA A 83 -1.22 17.63 -3.58
N ILE A 84 -1.85 16.62 -2.97
CA ILE A 84 -2.21 15.36 -3.64
C ILE A 84 -3.65 15.41 -4.15
N GLU A 85 -4.56 16.11 -3.47
CA GLU A 85 -5.95 16.28 -3.90
C GLU A 85 -6.07 17.04 -5.23
N CYS A 86 -5.08 17.90 -5.55
CA CYS A 86 -5.02 18.55 -6.86
C CYS A 86 -4.44 17.65 -7.98
N LEU A 87 -3.89 16.48 -7.65
CA LEU A 87 -3.47 15.48 -8.61
C LEU A 87 -4.67 14.60 -8.96
N SER A 88 -4.90 14.37 -10.25
CA SER A 88 -5.95 13.43 -10.67
C SER A 88 -5.63 12.02 -10.16
N THR A 89 -6.66 11.22 -9.85
CA THR A 89 -6.49 9.79 -9.52
C THR A 89 -5.64 9.05 -10.56
N SER A 90 -5.72 9.47 -11.83
CA SER A 90 -4.88 8.97 -12.93
C SER A 90 -3.40 9.28 -12.76
N ALA A 91 -3.03 10.48 -12.26
CA ALA A 91 -1.63 10.83 -12.02
C ALA A 91 -1.01 9.97 -10.90
N ILE A 92 -1.80 9.62 -9.88
CA ILE A 92 -1.37 8.71 -8.80
C ILE A 92 -1.23 7.29 -9.35
N GLN A 93 -2.14 6.85 -10.22
CA GLN A 93 -2.08 5.54 -10.86
C GLN A 93 -0.84 5.40 -11.77
N MET A 94 -0.44 6.47 -12.46
CA MET A 94 0.77 6.49 -13.28
C MET A 94 2.07 6.26 -12.48
N LEU A 95 2.10 6.57 -11.18
CA LEU A 95 3.25 6.25 -10.31
C LEU A 95 3.48 4.73 -10.16
N THR A 96 2.49 3.92 -10.51
CA THR A 96 2.60 2.46 -10.52
C THR A 96 2.80 1.95 -11.95
N GLU A 97 1.99 2.43 -12.91
CA GLU A 97 1.98 1.91 -14.29
C GLU A 97 3.26 2.22 -15.06
N VAL A 98 3.81 3.44 -14.95
CA VAL A 98 5.01 3.84 -15.69
C VAL A 98 6.23 3.01 -15.23
N PRO A 99 6.56 2.92 -13.92
CA PRO A 99 7.65 2.07 -13.48
C PRO A 99 7.40 0.58 -13.75
N ALA A 100 6.16 0.11 -13.71
CA ALA A 100 5.83 -1.27 -14.07
C ALA A 100 6.20 -1.59 -15.53
N CYS A 101 5.98 -0.65 -16.46
CA CYS A 101 6.37 -0.79 -17.86
C CYS A 101 7.90 -0.76 -18.03
N GLU A 102 8.59 0.17 -17.36
CA GLU A 102 10.04 0.36 -17.48
C GLU A 102 10.84 -0.77 -16.84
N LEU A 103 10.38 -1.28 -15.70
CA LEU A 103 11.11 -2.27 -14.89
C LEU A 103 10.65 -3.71 -15.16
N GLY A 104 9.50 -3.89 -15.82
CA GLY A 104 8.98 -5.21 -16.21
C GLY A 104 9.98 -6.08 -16.98
N PRO A 105 10.72 -5.59 -17.99
CA PRO A 105 11.77 -6.33 -18.68
C PRO A 105 12.89 -6.85 -17.76
N GLN A 106 13.12 -6.17 -16.63
CA GLN A 106 14.10 -6.56 -15.61
C GLN A 106 13.50 -7.54 -14.57
N ARG A 107 12.28 -8.03 -14.82
CA ARG A 107 11.50 -8.92 -13.93
C ARG A 107 11.18 -8.30 -12.57
N ILE A 108 11.06 -6.97 -12.54
CA ILE A 108 10.60 -6.23 -11.36
C ILE A 108 9.13 -5.90 -11.56
N ARG A 109 8.33 -6.19 -10.52
CA ARG A 109 6.90 -5.88 -10.48
C ARG A 109 6.70 -4.64 -9.63
N VAL A 110 5.83 -3.75 -10.08
CA VAL A 110 5.44 -2.53 -9.38
C VAL A 110 3.92 -2.53 -9.28
N ASN A 111 3.39 -2.57 -8.07
CA ASN A 111 1.95 -2.57 -7.81
C ASN A 111 1.66 -1.60 -6.65
N GLY A 112 0.48 -1.01 -6.67
CA GLY A 112 -0.05 -0.15 -5.62
C GLY A 112 -1.01 -0.92 -4.70
N ILE A 113 -1.10 -0.47 -3.45
CA ILE A 113 -2.10 -0.90 -2.48
C ILE A 113 -2.95 0.31 -2.13
N ASN A 114 -4.26 0.19 -2.27
CA ASN A 114 -5.22 1.25 -1.98
C ASN A 114 -6.17 0.78 -0.86
N PRO A 115 -5.80 0.99 0.41
CA PRO A 115 -6.63 0.60 1.52
C PRO A 115 -7.79 1.59 1.71
N GLY A 116 -8.93 1.06 2.13
CA GLY A 116 -9.99 1.88 2.71
C GLY A 116 -9.66 2.30 4.14
N THR A 117 -10.68 2.74 4.87
CA THR A 117 -10.49 3.08 6.28
C THR A 117 -10.21 1.81 7.10
N VAL A 118 -9.02 1.76 7.70
CA VAL A 118 -8.58 0.66 8.56
C VAL A 118 -8.28 1.15 9.97
N ASN A 119 -8.44 0.26 10.94
CA ASN A 119 -8.28 0.56 12.35
C ASN A 119 -6.80 0.79 12.72
N THR A 120 -6.38 2.05 12.63
CA THR A 120 -5.04 2.53 12.98
C THR A 120 -5.16 3.73 13.92
N ASP A 121 -4.05 4.17 14.54
CA ASP A 121 -4.06 5.36 15.39
C ASP A 121 -4.59 6.62 14.67
N MET A 122 -4.45 6.68 13.34
CA MET A 122 -4.98 7.75 12.48
C MET A 122 -6.50 7.83 12.50
N LEU A 123 -7.19 6.73 12.81
CA LEU A 123 -8.65 6.69 12.89
C LEU A 123 -9.19 7.62 13.98
N LYS A 124 -8.40 7.88 15.04
CA LYS A 124 -8.77 8.79 16.14
C LYS A 124 -9.07 10.21 15.64
N MET A 125 -8.50 10.63 14.51
CA MET A 125 -8.70 11.96 13.94
C MET A 125 -10.12 12.18 13.40
N TYR A 126 -10.86 11.11 13.09
CA TYR A 126 -12.20 11.20 12.50
C TYR A 126 -13.31 11.36 13.55
N GLY A 127 -13.02 11.11 14.83
CA GLY A 127 -14.03 11.09 15.89
C GLY A 127 -15.08 9.99 15.72
N GLU A 128 -15.96 9.82 16.70
CA GLU A 128 -16.98 8.76 16.69
C GLU A 128 -17.99 8.95 15.55
N GLU A 129 -18.45 10.19 15.30
CA GLU A 129 -19.39 10.50 14.23
C GLU A 129 -18.82 10.22 12.85
N GLY A 130 -17.55 10.60 12.60
CA GLY A 130 -16.88 10.32 11.34
C GLY A 130 -16.69 8.82 11.10
N ILE A 131 -16.32 8.07 12.14
CA ILE A 131 -16.20 6.61 12.08
C ILE A 131 -17.56 5.96 11.77
N SER A 132 -18.64 6.42 12.42
CA SER A 132 -19.99 5.92 12.16
C SER A 132 -20.42 6.17 10.73
N LEU A 133 -20.18 7.38 10.21
CA LEU A 133 -20.53 7.73 8.82
C LEU A 133 -19.75 6.89 7.80
N ILE A 134 -18.45 6.69 8.02
CA ILE A 134 -17.63 5.82 7.17
C ILE A 134 -18.17 4.38 7.21
N THR A 135 -18.51 3.89 8.40
CA THR A 135 -19.04 2.54 8.59
C THR A 135 -20.36 2.35 7.86
N GLU A 136 -21.28 3.31 7.93
CA GLU A 136 -22.57 3.30 7.22
C GLU A 136 -22.38 3.31 5.70
N ARG A 137 -21.40 4.07 5.21
CA ARG A 137 -21.07 4.15 3.77
C ARG A 137 -20.27 2.97 3.26
N THR A 138 -19.79 2.09 4.13
CA THR A 138 -19.07 0.87 3.76
C THR A 138 -20.09 -0.28 3.73
N PRO A 139 -20.38 -0.91 2.58
CA PRO A 139 -21.32 -2.03 2.50
C PRO A 139 -20.95 -3.23 3.35
N LEU A 140 -19.66 -3.44 3.64
CA LEU A 140 -19.24 -4.46 4.63
C LEU A 140 -19.59 -4.08 6.07
N GLY A 141 -20.10 -2.86 6.31
CA GLY A 141 -20.67 -2.40 7.57
C GLY A 141 -19.66 -2.27 8.71
N ARG A 142 -18.37 -2.15 8.39
CA ARG A 142 -17.29 -2.08 9.39
C ARG A 142 -16.05 -1.38 8.86
N ILE A 143 -15.25 -0.89 9.80
CA ILE A 143 -13.86 -0.50 9.55
C ILE A 143 -13.01 -1.76 9.28
N GLY A 144 -12.07 -1.65 8.34
CA GLY A 144 -11.12 -2.72 8.04
C GLY A 144 -10.10 -2.93 9.16
N LYS A 145 -9.53 -4.13 9.23
CA LYS A 145 -8.35 -4.39 10.07
C LYS A 145 -7.09 -4.07 9.27
N ASP A 146 -6.07 -3.55 9.92
CA ASP A 146 -4.72 -3.38 9.37
C ASP A 146 -4.19 -4.66 8.69
N SER A 147 -4.41 -5.81 9.33
CA SER A 147 -4.04 -7.13 8.82
C SER A 147 -4.66 -7.48 7.46
N GLU A 148 -5.81 -6.91 7.10
CA GLU A 148 -6.43 -7.14 5.79
C GLU A 148 -5.64 -6.45 4.69
N THR A 149 -5.16 -5.22 4.93
CA THR A 149 -4.26 -4.51 4.01
C THR A 149 -2.91 -5.21 3.92
N VAL A 150 -2.34 -5.61 5.06
CA VAL A 150 -1.06 -6.33 5.13
C VAL A 150 -1.12 -7.65 4.35
N ASN A 151 -2.24 -8.38 4.41
CA ASN A 151 -2.41 -9.60 3.62
C ASN A 151 -2.37 -9.36 2.11
N GLY A 152 -2.91 -8.23 1.65
CA GLY A 152 -2.81 -7.80 0.26
C GLY A 152 -1.37 -7.44 -0.14
N ILE A 153 -0.62 -6.78 0.74
CA ILE A 153 0.81 -6.52 0.52
C ILE A 153 1.59 -7.83 0.39
N LEU A 154 1.37 -8.77 1.32
CA LEU A 154 1.99 -10.09 1.25
C LEU A 154 1.65 -10.82 -0.05
N TYR A 155 0.42 -10.68 -0.55
CA TYR A 155 0.01 -11.22 -1.84
C TYR A 155 0.79 -10.63 -3.01
N LEU A 156 0.91 -9.31 -3.10
CA LEU A 156 1.67 -8.67 -4.19
C LEU A 156 3.17 -8.99 -4.15
N LEU A 157 3.72 -9.27 -2.96
CA LEU A 157 5.13 -9.62 -2.77
C LEU A 157 5.43 -11.10 -2.97
N SER A 158 4.41 -11.96 -2.89
CA SER A 158 4.55 -13.40 -3.04
C SER A 158 4.50 -13.83 -4.52
N ASP A 159 4.69 -15.12 -4.77
CA ASP A 159 4.73 -15.67 -6.14
C ASP A 159 3.32 -15.92 -6.70
N GLU A 160 2.31 -15.91 -5.83
CA GLU A 160 0.89 -16.02 -6.17
C GLU A 160 0.39 -14.84 -7.04
N SER A 161 1.13 -13.72 -7.07
CA SER A 161 0.87 -12.56 -7.91
C SER A 161 1.92 -12.42 -9.04
N SER A 162 2.61 -13.49 -9.43
CA SER A 162 3.76 -13.44 -10.36
C SER A 162 3.46 -12.81 -11.72
N TYR A 163 2.18 -12.69 -12.09
CA TYR A 163 1.71 -12.08 -13.33
C TYR A 163 0.91 -10.78 -13.13
N GLU A 164 0.89 -10.25 -11.90
CA GLU A 164 0.32 -8.95 -11.59
C GLU A 164 1.41 -7.88 -11.56
N ASN A 165 1.28 -6.88 -12.43
CA ASN A 165 2.21 -5.76 -12.55
C ASN A 165 1.46 -4.52 -13.04
N GLY A 166 1.81 -3.35 -12.51
CA GLY A 166 1.13 -2.08 -12.81
C GLY A 166 -0.25 -1.94 -12.15
N HIS A 167 -0.66 -2.89 -11.30
CA HIS A 167 -2.00 -2.92 -10.74
C HIS A 167 -2.10 -2.12 -9.43
N SER A 168 -3.27 -1.55 -9.16
CA SER A 168 -3.61 -0.94 -7.87
C SER A 168 -4.66 -1.80 -7.16
N LEU A 169 -4.23 -2.55 -6.16
CA LEU A 169 -5.08 -3.47 -5.41
C LEU A 169 -5.88 -2.70 -4.35
N VAL A 170 -7.20 -2.64 -4.53
CA VAL A 170 -8.12 -1.96 -3.62
C VAL A 170 -8.57 -2.91 -2.50
N ILE A 171 -8.42 -2.47 -1.24
CA ILE A 171 -8.78 -3.25 -0.04
C ILE A 171 -9.54 -2.33 0.92
N ASP A 172 -10.82 -2.09 0.64
CA ASP A 172 -11.56 -1.00 1.28
C ASP A 172 -12.96 -1.37 1.80
N GLY A 173 -13.44 -2.59 1.56
CA GLY A 173 -14.82 -2.96 1.86
C GLY A 173 -15.87 -2.18 1.07
N PHE A 174 -15.44 -1.51 -0.01
CA PHE A 174 -16.17 -0.64 -0.93
C PHE A 174 -16.80 0.61 -0.30
N VAL A 175 -16.03 1.63 0.06
CA VAL A 175 -16.65 2.85 0.62
C VAL A 175 -17.42 3.61 -0.48
N ILE A 176 -18.75 3.75 -0.31
CA ILE A 176 -19.59 4.52 -1.23
C ILE A 176 -19.21 6.00 -1.14
N LYS A 177 -18.70 6.55 -2.25
CA LYS A 177 -18.36 7.97 -2.37
C LYS A 177 -19.59 8.77 -2.79
N SER A 178 -19.93 9.80 -2.02
CA SER A 178 -20.99 10.77 -2.31
C SER A 178 -20.48 11.90 -3.19
#